data_AF-A0A318TT64-F1
#
_entry.id   AF-A0A318TT64-F1
#
_cell.length_a   1.000
_cell.length_b   1.000
_cell.length_c   1.000
_cell.angle_alpha   90.00
_cell.angle_beta   90.00
_cell.angle_gamma   90.00
#
_symmetry.space_group_name_H-M   'P 1'
#
loop_
_entity.id
_entity.type
_entity.pdbx_description
1 polymer ?
#
loop_
_entity_poly.entity_id
_entity_poly.type
_entity_poly.pdbx_seq_one_letter_code
_entity_poly.pdbx_strand_id
1 'polypeptide(L)'
;MSLVNLALRLVTIHALRGATYADERVYDSQIDAIDERITKEKAPVIVVYIDDDSCRPIGMDLLDGERNVSLVIEVSVASRVEATEPGGAEQIVIPHTDPGLEAAINIMGRQITRALAAADTEWAQLWRSFVMRVNSINSIRGASAEKGVRWAARQIIIGCETMSEPEFGAPAAPGGPWARLISALAAIPDREPMSRLIAAEIATPPLPDWRRAAASLGVNRDTAAAIGIAPIDDAADGIAAAEIVIEPDDGAQGVTVSLDEATQ
;
A
#
# COMPACT_ATOMS: atom_id res chain seq x y z
N MET A 1 -6.00 -8.39 5.57
CA MET A 1 -5.52 -8.22 4.18
C MET A 1 -6.55 -7.43 3.40
N SER A 2 -6.21 -6.22 2.98
CA SER A 2 -7.15 -5.20 2.51
C SER A 2 -6.49 -4.28 1.48
N LEU A 3 -7.27 -3.49 0.71
CA LEU A 3 -6.67 -2.54 -0.24
C LEU A 3 -5.93 -1.43 0.51
N VAL A 4 -6.44 -0.98 1.66
CA VAL A 4 -5.77 0.01 2.52
C VAL A 4 -4.37 -0.44 2.91
N ASN A 5 -4.17 -1.72 3.25
CA ASN A 5 -2.83 -2.25 3.58
C ASN A 5 -1.87 -2.25 2.38
N LEU A 6 -2.38 -2.56 1.18
CA LEU A 6 -1.59 -2.47 -0.05
C LEU A 6 -1.18 -1.01 -0.30
N ALA A 7 -2.15 -0.10 -0.25
CA ALA A 7 -1.92 1.33 -0.41
C ALA A 7 -0.90 1.85 0.60
N LEU A 8 -1.06 1.51 1.89
CA LEU A 8 -0.17 1.95 2.97
C LEU A 8 1.27 1.51 2.73
N ARG A 9 1.51 0.26 2.32
CA ARG A 9 2.86 -0.19 1.96
C ARG A 9 3.41 0.60 0.77
N LEU A 10 2.64 0.74 -0.31
CA LEU A 10 3.08 1.44 -1.52
C LEU A 10 3.44 2.91 -1.26
N VAL A 11 2.57 3.65 -0.58
CA VAL A 11 2.82 5.07 -0.26
C VAL A 11 3.99 5.23 0.71
N THR A 12 4.17 4.30 1.66
CA THR A 12 5.35 4.29 2.54
C THR A 12 6.63 4.08 1.73
N ILE A 13 6.66 3.06 0.85
CA ILE A 13 7.83 2.74 0.03
C ILE A 13 8.24 3.93 -0.82
N HIS A 14 7.30 4.53 -1.55
CA HIS A 14 7.59 5.64 -2.44
C HIS A 14 7.91 6.93 -1.68
N ALA A 15 7.41 7.12 -0.45
CA ALA A 15 7.84 8.23 0.41
C ALA A 15 9.28 8.09 0.92
N LEU A 16 9.80 6.84 1.03
CA LEU A 16 11.15 6.58 1.55
C LEU A 16 12.22 6.51 0.46
N ARG A 17 11.86 6.20 -0.78
CA ARG A 17 12.79 6.14 -1.93
C ARG A 17 13.43 7.50 -2.18
N GLY A 18 14.76 7.51 -2.30
CA GLY A 18 15.56 8.73 -2.46
C GLY A 18 15.58 9.68 -1.24
N ALA A 19 14.81 9.39 -0.18
CA ALA A 19 14.72 10.23 1.02
C ALA A 19 15.64 9.76 2.17
N THR A 20 16.23 8.58 2.03
CA THR A 20 17.07 7.90 3.04
C THR A 20 18.37 7.40 2.41
N TYR A 21 19.32 6.94 3.23
CA TYR A 21 20.54 6.28 2.74
C TYR A 21 20.30 4.94 2.04
N ALA A 22 19.09 4.37 2.15
CA ALA A 22 18.71 3.23 1.33
C ALA A 22 18.46 3.63 -0.14
N ASP A 23 18.34 4.92 -0.44
CA ASP A 23 18.12 5.43 -1.80
C ASP A 23 16.91 4.73 -2.44
N GLU A 24 17.05 4.11 -3.61
CA GLU A 24 15.97 3.34 -4.26
C GLU A 24 15.75 1.93 -3.67
N ARG A 25 16.61 1.45 -2.75
CA ARG A 25 16.57 0.09 -2.17
C ARG A 25 15.52 -0.03 -1.06
N VAL A 26 14.28 0.28 -1.41
CA VAL A 26 13.09 0.16 -0.56
C VAL A 26 12.14 -0.86 -1.19
N TYR A 27 11.89 -1.95 -0.47
CA TYR A 27 11.23 -3.15 -0.98
C TYR A 27 9.88 -3.40 -0.31
N ASP A 28 8.96 -3.98 -1.09
CA ASP A 28 7.60 -4.34 -0.64
C ASP A 28 7.51 -5.80 -0.23
N SER A 29 7.19 -6.07 1.04
CA SER A 29 6.93 -7.41 1.62
C SER A 29 7.77 -8.53 1.02
N GLN A 30 9.11 -8.39 1.10
CA GLN A 30 10.00 -9.42 0.56
C GLN A 30 9.97 -10.69 1.40
N ILE A 31 9.95 -11.81 0.69
CA ILE A 31 9.98 -13.16 1.27
C ILE A 31 11.42 -13.60 1.56
N ASP A 32 12.40 -13.09 0.80
CA ASP A 32 13.81 -13.39 1.04
C ASP A 32 14.23 -12.87 2.43
N ALA A 33 14.98 -13.68 3.18
CA ALA A 33 15.57 -13.24 4.44
C ALA A 33 16.44 -12.00 4.20
N ILE A 34 16.30 -10.99 5.07
CA ILE A 34 16.99 -9.70 4.91
C ILE A 34 18.52 -9.86 4.85
N ASP A 35 19.06 -10.88 5.51
CA ASP A 35 20.45 -11.32 5.50
C ASP A 35 20.96 -11.66 4.09
N GLU A 36 20.13 -12.29 3.25
CA GLU A 36 20.52 -12.63 1.88
C GLU A 36 20.61 -11.39 1.01
N ARG A 37 19.70 -10.43 1.20
CA ARG A 37 19.70 -9.17 0.47
C ARG A 37 20.91 -8.33 0.81
N ILE A 38 21.21 -8.22 2.10
CA ILE A 38 22.28 -7.34 2.52
C ILE A 38 23.65 -7.86 2.11
N THR A 39 23.79 -9.19 2.04
CA THR A 39 24.97 -9.86 1.51
C THR A 39 25.13 -9.61 0.00
N LYS A 40 24.02 -9.53 -0.75
CA LYS A 40 24.00 -9.25 -2.20
C LYS A 40 24.25 -7.77 -2.51
N GLU A 41 23.49 -6.87 -1.89
CA GLU A 41 23.52 -5.42 -2.16
C GLU A 41 24.75 -4.73 -1.59
N LYS A 42 25.22 -5.18 -0.40
CA LYS A 42 26.30 -4.52 0.36
C LYS A 42 26.07 -3.01 0.52
N ALA A 43 24.82 -2.62 0.75
CA ALA A 43 24.38 -1.24 0.98
C ALA A 43 23.21 -1.23 1.97
N PRO A 44 22.84 -0.07 2.55
CA PRO A 44 21.62 0.04 3.35
C PRO A 44 20.38 -0.35 2.53
N VAL A 45 19.48 -1.08 3.16
CA VAL A 45 18.20 -1.54 2.57
C VAL A 45 17.06 -1.30 3.55
N ILE A 46 15.86 -1.05 2.99
CA ILE A 46 14.61 -0.97 3.75
C ILE A 46 13.61 -1.98 3.18
N VAL A 47 12.94 -2.72 4.05
CA VAL A 47 11.80 -3.58 3.71
C VAL A 47 10.57 -3.07 4.46
N VAL A 48 9.47 -2.91 3.75
CA VAL A 48 8.19 -2.45 4.30
C VAL A 48 7.17 -3.57 4.20
N TYR A 49 6.51 -3.89 5.30
CA TYR A 49 5.44 -4.89 5.35
C TYR A 49 4.41 -4.56 6.43
N ILE A 50 3.27 -5.25 6.38
CA ILE A 50 2.25 -5.21 7.45
C ILE A 50 2.40 -6.48 8.27
N ASP A 51 2.58 -6.34 9.58
CA ASP A 51 2.69 -7.47 10.51
C ASP A 51 1.33 -7.90 11.06
N ASP A 52 0.50 -6.91 11.43
CA ASP A 52 -0.85 -7.14 11.95
C ASP A 52 -1.85 -6.13 11.39
N ASP A 53 -3.09 -6.57 11.22
CA ASP A 53 -4.21 -5.80 10.68
C ASP A 53 -5.52 -6.26 11.33
N SER A 54 -6.09 -5.39 12.14
CA SER A 54 -7.37 -5.61 12.79
C SER A 54 -8.35 -4.51 12.41
N CYS A 55 -9.58 -4.89 12.09
CA CYS A 55 -10.67 -3.96 11.87
C CYS A 55 -11.83 -4.33 12.78
N ARG A 56 -12.40 -3.35 13.48
CA ARG A 56 -13.61 -3.50 14.26
C ARG A 56 -14.78 -2.83 13.53
N PRO A 57 -15.52 -3.57 12.70
CA PRO A 57 -16.67 -3.04 11.99
C PRO A 57 -17.81 -2.70 12.96
N ILE A 58 -18.67 -1.77 12.54
CA ILE A 58 -19.90 -1.40 13.25
C ILE A 58 -21.08 -2.00 12.47
N GLY A 59 -21.83 -2.90 13.11
CA GLY A 59 -22.94 -3.59 12.45
C GLY A 59 -22.45 -4.54 11.36
N MET A 60 -22.92 -4.32 10.12
CA MET A 60 -22.61 -5.14 8.94
C MET A 60 -21.77 -4.40 7.89
N ASP A 61 -21.29 -3.19 8.19
CA ASP A 61 -20.36 -2.49 7.32
C ASP A 61 -18.99 -3.16 7.39
N LEU A 62 -18.57 -3.81 6.30
CA LEU A 62 -17.30 -4.53 6.22
C LEU A 62 -16.15 -3.65 5.69
N LEU A 63 -16.46 -2.45 5.19
CA LEU A 63 -15.52 -1.53 4.56
C LEU A 63 -15.08 -0.44 5.52
N ASP A 64 -15.96 -0.07 6.46
CA ASP A 64 -15.69 0.92 7.49
C ASP A 64 -15.62 0.30 8.90
N GLY A 65 -14.85 0.95 9.76
CA GLY A 65 -14.62 0.52 11.13
C GLY A 65 -13.31 1.02 11.70
N GLU A 66 -13.12 0.79 13.00
CA GLU A 66 -11.85 1.12 13.66
C GLU A 66 -10.78 0.13 13.19
N ARG A 67 -9.98 0.52 12.20
CA ARG A 67 -8.88 -0.28 11.66
C ARG A 67 -7.54 0.12 12.27
N ASN A 68 -6.92 -0.80 12.98
CA ASN A 68 -5.58 -0.67 13.55
C ASN A 68 -4.60 -1.58 12.80
N VAL A 69 -3.53 -0.98 12.26
CA VAL A 69 -2.52 -1.64 11.44
C VAL A 69 -1.13 -1.47 12.07
N SER A 70 -0.36 -2.56 12.09
CA SER A 70 1.06 -2.56 12.45
C SER A 70 1.92 -2.51 11.19
N LEU A 71 2.30 -1.31 10.77
CA LEU A 71 3.22 -1.06 9.66
C LEU A 71 4.65 -1.26 10.14
N VAL A 72 5.37 -2.21 9.55
CA VAL A 72 6.77 -2.49 9.89
C VAL A 72 7.68 -1.96 8.80
N ILE A 73 8.67 -1.18 9.22
CA ILE A 73 9.77 -0.68 8.40
C ILE A 73 11.04 -1.28 8.96
N GLU A 74 11.54 -2.30 8.29
CA GLU A 74 12.76 -3.00 8.67
C GLU A 74 13.95 -2.42 7.92
N VAL A 75 14.97 -2.04 8.67
CA VAL A 75 16.14 -1.31 8.19
C VAL A 75 17.37 -2.14 8.48
N SER A 76 18.21 -2.35 7.47
CA SER A 76 19.44 -3.12 7.66
C SER A 76 20.66 -2.50 6.98
N VAL A 77 21.83 -2.63 7.62
CA VAL A 77 23.14 -2.13 7.14
C VAL A 77 24.23 -3.20 7.34
N ALA A 78 24.93 -3.65 6.27
CA ALA A 78 25.98 -4.68 6.34
C ALA A 78 27.38 -4.26 5.88
N SER A 79 27.59 -3.00 5.52
CA SER A 79 28.84 -2.57 4.89
C SER A 79 29.15 -1.12 5.22
N ARG A 80 30.34 -0.66 4.80
CA ARG A 80 30.67 0.77 4.73
C ARG A 80 29.54 1.48 3.98
N VAL A 81 28.82 2.36 4.65
CA VAL A 81 27.81 3.18 3.98
C VAL A 81 28.56 4.26 3.24
N GLU A 82 28.62 4.14 1.92
CA GLU A 82 29.01 5.23 1.02
C GLU A 82 27.70 5.78 0.45
N ALA A 83 27.13 6.75 1.14
CA ALA A 83 25.90 7.40 0.71
C ALA A 83 26.19 8.84 0.33
N THR A 84 25.59 9.30 -0.76
CA THR A 84 25.50 10.73 -1.04
C THR A 84 24.42 11.31 -0.14
N GLU A 85 24.64 12.49 0.44
CA GLU A 85 23.57 13.21 1.13
C GLU A 85 22.32 13.33 0.23
N PRO A 86 21.10 13.23 0.80
CA PRO A 86 19.89 13.58 0.08
C PRO A 86 20.01 15.02 -0.45
N GLY A 87 20.18 15.18 -1.77
CA GLY A 87 20.49 16.47 -2.40
C GLY A 87 21.87 16.57 -3.08
N GLY A 88 22.69 15.51 -3.05
CA GLY A 88 23.88 15.40 -3.91
C GLY A 88 25.16 16.05 -3.39
N ALA A 89 25.15 16.64 -2.19
CA ALA A 89 26.20 17.58 -1.78
C ALA A 89 27.51 16.91 -1.30
N GLU A 90 27.44 15.82 -0.52
CA GLU A 90 28.63 15.20 0.08
C GLU A 90 28.54 13.67 0.16
N GLN A 91 29.68 12.99 0.02
CA GLN A 91 29.80 11.55 0.25
C GLN A 91 30.04 11.30 1.74
N ILE A 92 29.04 10.74 2.41
CA ILE A 92 29.15 10.32 3.81
C ILE A 92 29.66 8.89 3.82
N VAL A 93 30.80 8.70 4.51
CA VAL A 93 31.39 7.39 4.75
C VAL A 93 31.14 7.01 6.21
N ILE A 94 30.27 6.03 6.44
CA ILE A 94 30.09 5.45 7.77
C ILE A 94 31.01 4.23 7.92
N PRO A 95 31.92 4.21 8.91
CA PRO A 95 32.81 3.08 9.12
C PRO A 95 32.06 1.78 9.38
N HIS A 96 32.58 0.66 8.87
CA HIS A 96 32.07 -0.68 9.14
C HIS A 96 32.55 -1.19 10.52
N THR A 97 32.15 -0.47 11.57
CA THR A 97 32.36 -0.80 12.99
C THR A 97 31.01 -0.83 13.70
N ASP A 98 30.90 -1.55 14.82
CA ASP A 98 29.62 -1.65 15.54
C ASP A 98 29.04 -0.27 15.93
N PRO A 99 29.83 0.70 16.45
CA PRO A 99 29.31 2.04 16.70
C PRO A 99 28.90 2.79 15.42
N GLY A 100 29.60 2.57 14.32
CA GLY A 100 29.27 3.17 13.02
C GLY A 100 27.95 2.63 12.46
N LEU A 101 27.76 1.31 12.48
CA LEU A 101 26.53 0.67 12.01
C LEU A 101 25.30 1.07 12.86
N GLU A 102 25.45 1.14 14.19
CA GLU A 102 24.38 1.63 15.07
C GLU A 102 24.07 3.12 14.81
N ALA A 103 25.08 3.96 14.56
CA ALA A 103 24.87 5.35 14.17
C ALA A 103 24.13 5.47 12.83
N ALA A 104 24.49 4.65 11.83
CA ALA A 104 23.81 4.61 10.55
C ALA A 104 22.31 4.29 10.70
N ILE A 105 21.99 3.28 11.51
CA ILE A 105 20.60 2.90 11.79
C ILE A 105 19.83 4.03 12.46
N ASN A 106 20.42 4.69 13.47
CA ASN A 106 19.76 5.80 14.15
C ASN A 106 19.49 6.98 13.22
N ILE A 107 20.46 7.30 12.34
CA ILE A 107 20.29 8.35 11.32
C ILE A 107 19.18 7.96 10.34
N MET A 108 19.18 6.74 9.82
CA MET A 108 18.12 6.29 8.92
C MET A 108 16.75 6.28 9.59
N GLY A 109 16.65 5.88 10.86
CA GLY A 109 15.41 5.99 11.63
C GLY A 109 14.89 7.43 11.65
N ARG A 110 15.78 8.41 11.85
CA ARG A 110 15.43 9.84 11.76
C ARG A 110 15.05 10.27 10.34
N GLN A 111 15.73 9.76 9.31
CA GLN A 111 15.40 10.05 7.90
C GLN A 111 14.01 9.52 7.54
N ILE A 112 13.66 8.31 7.98
CA ILE A 112 12.34 7.69 7.82
C ILE A 112 11.28 8.57 8.49
N THR A 113 11.46 8.93 9.76
CA THR A 113 10.51 9.82 10.46
C THR A 113 10.35 11.14 9.73
N ARG A 114 11.45 11.74 9.25
CA ARG A 114 11.40 12.99 8.50
C ARG A 114 10.65 12.83 7.18
N ALA A 115 10.92 11.78 6.42
CA ALA A 115 10.30 11.53 5.11
C ALA A 115 8.78 11.33 5.22
N LEU A 116 8.31 10.62 6.25
CA LEU A 116 6.88 10.42 6.50
C LEU A 116 6.20 11.63 7.14
N ALA A 117 6.94 12.40 7.96
CA ALA A 117 6.39 13.58 8.63
C ALA A 117 6.36 14.83 7.74
N ALA A 118 7.32 14.98 6.83
CA ALA A 118 7.40 16.10 5.90
C ALA A 118 6.33 15.95 4.83
N ALA A 119 5.30 16.79 4.84
CA ALA A 119 4.22 16.77 3.84
C ALA A 119 4.62 17.52 2.54
N ASP A 120 5.90 17.58 2.24
CA ASP A 120 6.47 18.33 1.10
C ASP A 120 6.52 17.51 -0.20
N THR A 121 6.43 16.18 -0.11
CA THR A 121 6.33 15.29 -1.27
C THR A 121 4.90 14.76 -1.45
N GLU A 122 4.54 14.42 -2.69
CA GLU A 122 3.24 13.82 -3.01
C GLU A 122 3.03 12.50 -2.26
N TRP A 123 4.05 11.65 -2.18
CA TRP A 123 3.98 10.36 -1.49
C TRP A 123 3.83 10.50 0.02
N ALA A 124 4.50 11.46 0.65
CA ALA A 124 4.30 11.72 2.07
C ALA A 124 2.90 12.31 2.36
N GLN A 125 2.37 13.16 1.49
CA GLN A 125 0.99 13.64 1.61
C GLN A 125 -0.04 12.51 1.44
N LEU A 126 0.19 11.60 0.49
CA LEU A 126 -0.61 10.39 0.32
C LEU A 126 -0.54 9.52 1.58
N TRP A 127 0.66 9.25 2.09
CA TRP A 127 0.84 8.49 3.34
C TRP A 127 0.01 9.08 4.49
N ARG A 128 0.02 10.41 4.67
CA ARG A 128 -0.79 11.11 5.69
C ARG A 128 -2.29 11.12 5.40
N SER A 129 -2.70 10.85 4.16
CA SER A 129 -4.11 10.69 3.81
C SER A 129 -4.63 9.30 4.16
N PHE A 130 -3.76 8.27 4.08
CA PHE A 130 -4.09 6.89 4.46
C PHE A 130 -3.91 6.64 5.97
N VAL A 131 -2.95 7.29 6.61
CA VAL A 131 -2.70 7.19 8.06
C VAL A 131 -3.41 8.32 8.79
N MET A 132 -4.53 8.01 9.43
CA MET A 132 -5.36 8.97 10.17
C MET A 132 -4.77 9.30 11.54
N ARG A 133 -4.15 8.30 12.19
CA ARG A 133 -3.51 8.46 13.51
C ARG A 133 -2.33 7.52 13.65
N VAL A 134 -1.26 7.98 14.30
CA VAL A 134 -0.18 7.12 14.78
C VAL A 134 -0.40 6.87 16.27
N ASN A 135 -0.60 5.61 16.63
CA ASN A 135 -0.89 5.16 17.99
C ASN A 135 0.38 4.81 18.75
N SER A 136 1.36 4.23 18.07
CA SER A 136 2.65 3.86 18.66
C SER A 136 3.78 3.84 17.64
N ILE A 137 5.01 4.03 18.12
CA ILE A 137 6.24 3.81 17.35
C ILE A 137 7.16 2.99 18.24
N ASN A 138 7.35 1.72 17.91
CA ASN A 138 8.25 0.82 18.61
C ASN A 138 9.49 0.56 17.78
N SER A 139 10.64 0.41 18.43
CA SER A 139 11.89 0.13 17.74
C SER A 139 12.58 -1.09 18.32
N ILE A 140 12.57 -2.18 17.57
CA ILE A 140 13.09 -3.48 17.99
C ILE A 140 14.41 -3.73 17.26
N ARG A 141 15.43 -4.13 18.01
CA ARG A 141 16.71 -4.53 17.42
C ARG A 141 16.54 -5.89 16.73
N GLY A 142 16.87 -5.97 15.45
CA GLY A 142 16.97 -7.26 14.75
C GLY A 142 18.26 -7.99 15.15
N ALA A 143 18.21 -9.32 15.19
CA ALA A 143 19.33 -10.14 15.62
C ALA A 143 20.44 -10.23 14.55
N SER A 144 21.65 -10.51 15.03
CA SER A 144 22.94 -10.30 14.36
C SER A 144 23.62 -11.61 13.96
N ALA A 145 24.25 -11.58 12.78
CA ALA A 145 25.34 -12.42 12.31
C ALA A 145 25.06 -13.93 12.13
N GLU A 146 24.34 -14.28 11.06
CA GLU A 146 24.51 -15.58 10.42
C GLU A 146 25.64 -15.53 9.37
N LYS A 147 26.51 -16.55 9.36
CA LYS A 147 27.50 -16.82 8.29
C LYS A 147 28.59 -15.75 8.07
N GLY A 148 29.01 -15.02 9.11
CA GLY A 148 30.24 -14.23 9.09
C GLY A 148 30.16 -12.84 8.43
N VAL A 149 28.99 -12.45 7.90
CA VAL A 149 28.72 -11.06 7.50
C VAL A 149 28.16 -10.32 8.72
N ARG A 150 28.84 -9.26 9.15
CA ARG A 150 28.35 -8.40 10.23
C ARG A 150 27.36 -7.41 9.64
N TRP A 151 26.16 -7.41 10.17
CA TRP A 151 25.14 -6.46 9.80
C TRP A 151 24.35 -6.06 11.04
N ALA A 152 23.79 -4.85 10.99
CA ALA A 152 22.92 -4.34 12.02
C ALA A 152 21.52 -4.17 11.41
N ALA A 153 20.50 -4.59 12.15
CA ALA A 153 19.10 -4.43 11.77
C ALA A 153 18.29 -3.73 12.84
N ARG A 154 17.24 -3.05 12.39
CA ARG A 154 16.22 -2.50 13.25
C ARG A 154 14.86 -2.53 12.59
N GLN A 155 13.88 -3.02 13.31
CA GLN A 155 12.48 -2.87 12.94
C GLN A 155 11.92 -1.62 13.61
N ILE A 156 11.28 -0.77 12.82
CA ILE A 156 10.46 0.34 13.28
C ILE A 156 9.02 -0.06 13.03
N ILE A 157 8.27 -0.31 14.09
CA ILE A 157 6.87 -0.72 14.04
C ILE A 157 6.00 0.48 14.36
N ILE A 158 5.26 0.96 13.37
CA ILE A 158 4.32 2.06 13.49
C ILE A 158 2.92 1.45 13.61
N GLY A 159 2.36 1.49 14.82
CA GLY A 159 0.95 1.19 15.03
C GLY A 159 0.10 2.39 14.63
N CYS A 160 -0.84 2.22 13.71
CA CYS A 160 -1.62 3.33 13.16
C CYS A 160 -3.09 3.00 12.92
N GLU A 161 -3.95 4.00 13.06
CA GLU A 161 -5.31 3.98 12.53
C GLU A 161 -5.26 4.44 11.06
N THR A 162 -5.99 3.74 10.22
CA THR A 162 -6.02 4.00 8.77
C THR A 162 -7.41 4.42 8.33
N MET A 163 -7.49 5.02 7.13
CA MET A 163 -8.77 5.30 6.50
C MET A 163 -9.54 4.03 6.14
N SER A 164 -10.84 4.18 5.94
CA SER A 164 -11.74 3.10 5.51
C SER A 164 -11.38 2.56 4.13
N GLU A 165 -11.84 1.34 3.85
CA GLU A 165 -11.75 0.77 2.51
C GLU A 165 -12.58 1.62 1.52
N PRO A 166 -12.20 1.65 0.23
CA PRO A 166 -13.02 2.31 -0.78
C PRO A 166 -14.35 1.56 -0.94
N GLU A 167 -15.43 2.30 -1.24
CA GLU A 167 -16.72 1.71 -1.60
C GLU A 167 -16.58 0.86 -2.89
N PHE A 168 -17.39 -0.20 -2.98
CA PHE A 168 -17.50 -0.99 -4.21
C PHE A 168 -18.37 -0.30 -5.26
N GLY A 169 -18.03 -0.52 -6.53
CA GLY A 169 -18.93 -0.30 -7.64
C GLY A 169 -19.10 1.12 -8.10
N ALA A 170 -18.20 2.01 -7.66
CA ALA A 170 -18.03 3.34 -8.21
C ALA A 170 -16.52 3.64 -8.34
N PRO A 171 -16.11 4.44 -9.35
CA PRO A 171 -14.75 4.93 -9.42
C PRO A 171 -14.36 5.71 -8.15
N ALA A 172 -13.07 5.68 -7.81
CA ALA A 172 -12.55 6.47 -6.70
C ALA A 172 -12.92 7.96 -6.85
N ALA A 173 -13.38 8.58 -5.75
CA ALA A 173 -13.83 9.96 -5.75
C ALA A 173 -12.74 10.91 -6.30
N PRO A 174 -13.06 11.78 -7.29
CA PRO A 174 -12.08 12.70 -7.87
C PRO A 174 -11.37 13.55 -6.81
N GLY A 175 -10.04 13.59 -6.87
CA GLY A 175 -9.21 14.32 -5.90
C GLY A 175 -9.07 13.66 -4.52
N GLY A 176 -9.82 12.58 -4.25
CA GLY A 176 -9.70 11.80 -3.02
C GLY A 176 -8.40 10.98 -2.94
N PRO A 177 -8.05 10.43 -1.76
CA PRO A 177 -6.80 9.70 -1.55
C PRO A 177 -6.60 8.53 -2.52
N TRP A 178 -7.65 7.76 -2.79
CA TRP A 178 -7.62 6.65 -3.74
C TRP A 178 -7.37 7.10 -5.18
N ALA A 179 -8.08 8.13 -5.66
CA ALA A 179 -7.87 8.66 -7.01
C ALA A 179 -6.45 9.23 -7.18
N ARG A 180 -5.94 9.92 -6.16
CA ARG A 180 -4.57 10.43 -6.15
C ARG A 180 -3.53 9.31 -6.16
N LEU A 181 -3.72 8.26 -5.37
CA LEU A 181 -2.84 7.09 -5.37
C LEU A 181 -2.80 6.41 -6.75
N ILE A 182 -3.97 6.15 -7.33
CA ILE A 182 -4.11 5.55 -8.67
C ILE A 182 -3.35 6.39 -9.70
N SER A 183 -3.56 7.71 -9.69
CA SER A 183 -2.86 8.64 -10.59
C SER A 183 -1.35 8.62 -10.37
N ALA A 184 -0.88 8.66 -9.12
CA ALA A 184 0.54 8.66 -8.79
C ALA A 184 1.24 7.36 -9.20
N LEU A 185 0.57 6.21 -9.05
CA LEU A 185 1.08 4.91 -9.51
C LEU A 185 1.08 4.81 -11.04
N ALA A 186 0.07 5.33 -11.72
CA ALA A 186 0.01 5.32 -13.19
C ALA A 186 1.16 6.13 -13.83
N ALA A 187 1.68 7.14 -13.12
CA ALA A 187 2.83 7.93 -13.57
C ALA A 187 4.17 7.18 -13.47
N ILE A 188 4.21 6.01 -12.81
CA ILE A 188 5.41 5.18 -12.69
C ILE A 188 5.29 4.00 -13.68
N PRO A 189 6.16 3.88 -14.69
CA PRO A 189 6.02 2.87 -15.75
C PRO A 189 5.80 1.44 -15.24
N ASP A 190 6.58 1.01 -14.25
CA ASP A 190 6.49 -0.35 -13.70
C ASP A 190 5.30 -0.58 -12.75
N ARG A 191 4.51 0.47 -12.46
CA ARG A 191 3.35 0.42 -11.55
C ARG A 191 2.02 0.71 -12.24
N GLU A 192 2.03 1.06 -13.52
CA GLU A 192 0.82 1.27 -14.31
C GLU A 192 -0.16 0.07 -14.24
N PRO A 193 0.29 -1.20 -14.37
CA PRO A 193 -0.63 -2.33 -14.29
C PRO A 193 -1.27 -2.47 -12.91
N MET A 194 -0.50 -2.18 -11.84
CA MET A 194 -1.00 -2.21 -10.47
C MET A 194 -2.04 -1.09 -10.24
N SER A 195 -1.81 0.09 -10.81
CA SER A 195 -2.77 1.20 -10.76
C SER A 195 -4.10 0.79 -11.38
N ARG A 196 -4.09 0.16 -12.57
CA ARG A 196 -5.31 -0.36 -13.22
C ARG A 196 -6.01 -1.43 -12.39
N LEU A 197 -5.27 -2.35 -11.77
CA LEU A 197 -5.87 -3.38 -10.90
C LEU A 197 -6.56 -2.76 -9.69
N ILE A 198 -5.93 -1.80 -9.00
CA ILE A 198 -6.54 -1.11 -7.85
C ILE A 198 -7.80 -0.36 -8.30
N ALA A 199 -7.74 0.36 -9.43
CA ALA A 199 -8.90 1.07 -9.96
C ALA A 199 -10.06 0.13 -10.32
N ALA A 200 -9.75 -1.03 -10.92
CA ALA A 200 -10.74 -2.03 -11.29
C ALA A 200 -11.42 -2.67 -10.06
N GLU A 201 -10.65 -3.04 -9.03
CA GLU A 201 -11.19 -3.62 -7.78
C GLU A 201 -12.11 -2.65 -7.04
N ILE A 202 -11.82 -1.35 -7.08
CA ILE A 202 -12.71 -0.33 -6.49
C ILE A 202 -14.02 -0.22 -7.27
N ALA A 203 -13.94 -0.21 -8.60
CA ALA A 203 -15.10 0.03 -9.46
C ALA A 203 -15.96 -1.21 -9.74
N THR A 204 -15.54 -2.43 -9.32
CA THR A 204 -16.17 -3.69 -9.71
C THR A 204 -16.88 -4.37 -8.53
N PRO A 205 -18.10 -4.93 -8.74
CA PRO A 205 -18.96 -4.76 -9.91
C PRO A 205 -19.53 -3.35 -9.95
N PRO A 206 -19.84 -2.77 -11.12
CA PRO A 206 -20.52 -1.47 -11.17
C PRO A 206 -21.88 -1.58 -10.47
N LEU A 207 -22.11 -0.72 -9.48
CA LEU A 207 -23.33 -0.74 -8.66
C LEU A 207 -24.08 0.59 -8.80
N PRO A 208 -25.41 0.55 -8.97
CA PRO A 208 -26.23 1.76 -8.86
C PRO A 208 -26.15 2.32 -7.43
N ASP A 209 -26.35 3.64 -7.30
CA ASP A 209 -26.16 4.38 -6.04
C ASP A 209 -26.88 3.76 -4.84
N TRP A 210 -28.11 3.28 -5.04
CA TRP A 210 -28.89 2.66 -3.97
C TRP A 210 -28.28 1.33 -3.46
N ARG A 211 -27.63 0.55 -4.33
CA ARG A 211 -26.95 -0.68 -3.93
C ARG A 211 -25.65 -0.40 -3.22
N ARG A 212 -24.94 0.67 -3.60
CA ARG A 212 -23.77 1.14 -2.84
C ARG A 212 -24.18 1.59 -1.44
N ALA A 213 -25.25 2.37 -1.33
CA ALA A 213 -25.81 2.79 -0.04
C ALA A 213 -26.31 1.60 0.80
N ALA A 214 -26.95 0.60 0.19
CA ALA A 214 -27.37 -0.60 0.88
C ALA A 214 -26.17 -1.43 1.38
N ALA A 215 -25.10 -1.52 0.57
CA ALA A 215 -23.87 -2.22 0.92
C ALA A 215 -23.12 -1.54 2.08
N SER A 216 -23.00 -0.21 2.09
CA SER A 216 -22.37 0.52 3.21
C SER A 216 -23.16 0.39 4.51
N LEU A 217 -24.49 0.32 4.44
CA LEU A 217 -25.32 0.03 5.62
C LEU A 217 -25.34 -1.46 6.01
N GLY A 218 -24.81 -2.34 5.17
CA GLY A 218 -24.84 -3.79 5.36
C GLY A 218 -26.25 -4.39 5.39
N VAL A 219 -27.19 -3.80 4.64
CA VAL A 219 -28.59 -4.23 4.59
C VAL A 219 -28.91 -4.97 3.29
N ASN A 220 -29.81 -5.96 3.37
CA ASN A 220 -30.31 -6.65 2.18
C ASN A 220 -31.31 -5.78 1.40
N ARG A 221 -31.68 -6.21 0.19
CA ARG A 221 -32.62 -5.48 -0.69
C ARG A 221 -33.96 -5.20 -0.01
N ASP A 222 -34.53 -6.18 0.68
CA ASP A 222 -35.84 -6.04 1.33
C ASP A 222 -35.80 -4.96 2.41
N THR A 223 -34.72 -4.93 3.19
CA THR A 223 -34.50 -3.90 4.22
C THR A 223 -34.25 -2.55 3.56
N ALA A 224 -33.44 -2.49 2.49
CA ALA A 224 -33.21 -1.26 1.74
C ALA A 224 -34.51 -0.68 1.15
N ALA A 225 -35.43 -1.53 0.68
CA ALA A 225 -36.76 -1.12 0.24
C ALA A 225 -37.63 -0.63 1.41
N ALA A 226 -37.63 -1.36 2.53
CA ALA A 226 -38.42 -1.00 3.71
C ALA A 226 -38.01 0.34 4.33
N ILE A 227 -36.74 0.72 4.23
CA ILE A 227 -36.21 2.00 4.74
C ILE A 227 -36.14 3.10 3.67
N GLY A 228 -36.63 2.84 2.45
CA GLY A 228 -36.75 3.83 1.39
C GLY A 228 -35.44 4.19 0.65
N ILE A 229 -34.44 3.31 0.69
CA ILE A 229 -33.19 3.46 -0.08
C ILE A 229 -33.33 2.79 -1.46
N ALA A 230 -33.97 1.62 -1.52
CA ALA A 230 -34.17 0.94 -2.79
C ALA A 230 -35.26 1.66 -3.64
N PRO A 231 -35.14 1.62 -4.97
CA PRO A 231 -36.15 2.13 -5.89
C PRO A 231 -37.51 1.49 -5.65
N ILE A 232 -38.59 2.25 -5.87
CA ILE A 232 -39.97 1.78 -5.74
C ILE A 232 -40.36 0.87 -6.92
N ASP A 233 -39.70 1.03 -8.08
CA ASP A 233 -39.91 0.24 -9.29
C ASP A 233 -38.71 -0.68 -9.57
N ASP A 234 -38.98 -1.94 -9.93
CA ASP A 234 -37.95 -2.96 -10.25
C ASP A 234 -37.11 -2.65 -11.50
N ALA A 235 -37.44 -1.58 -12.24
CA ALA A 235 -36.75 -1.20 -13.48
C ALA A 235 -35.34 -0.62 -13.27
N ALA A 236 -34.95 -0.28 -12.02
CA ALA A 236 -33.65 0.31 -11.69
C ALA A 236 -32.55 -0.73 -11.34
N ASP A 237 -32.81 -2.01 -11.64
CA ASP A 237 -31.93 -3.15 -11.35
C ASP A 237 -30.88 -3.45 -12.43
N GLY A 238 -30.76 -2.61 -13.46
CA GLY A 238 -29.82 -2.79 -14.56
C GLY A 238 -28.36 -2.79 -14.09
N ILE A 239 -27.88 -3.95 -13.61
CA ILE A 239 -26.47 -4.27 -13.63
C ILE A 239 -26.18 -4.58 -15.09
N ALA A 240 -25.29 -3.82 -15.74
CA ALA A 240 -24.75 -4.23 -17.02
C ALA A 240 -24.06 -5.59 -16.83
N ALA A 241 -24.73 -6.67 -17.25
CA ALA A 241 -24.13 -7.98 -17.26
C ALA A 241 -23.03 -7.95 -18.33
N ALA A 242 -21.77 -8.08 -17.92
CA ALA A 242 -20.72 -8.38 -18.87
C ALA A 242 -20.97 -9.81 -19.38
N GLU A 243 -21.43 -9.94 -20.63
CA GLU A 243 -21.56 -11.22 -21.30
C GLU A 243 -20.15 -11.72 -21.64
N ILE A 244 -19.71 -12.79 -20.97
CA ILE A 244 -18.45 -13.46 -21.30
C ILE A 244 -18.76 -14.47 -22.39
N VAL A 245 -18.52 -14.10 -23.65
CA VAL A 245 -18.57 -15.03 -24.78
C VAL A 245 -17.29 -15.86 -24.78
N ILE A 246 -17.41 -17.16 -24.48
CA ILE A 246 -16.31 -18.12 -24.64
C ILE A 246 -16.49 -18.77 -26.02
N GLU A 247 -15.76 -18.28 -27.02
CA GLU A 247 -15.68 -18.98 -28.30
C GLU A 247 -14.70 -20.17 -28.17
N PRO A 248 -15.10 -21.39 -28.57
CA PRO A 248 -14.19 -22.51 -28.66
C PRO A 248 -13.19 -22.25 -29.80
N ASP A 249 -11.93 -22.06 -29.43
CA ASP A 249 -10.83 -21.95 -30.37
C ASP A 249 -10.55 -23.32 -31.00
N ASP A 250 -10.83 -23.45 -32.30
CA ASP A 250 -10.43 -24.58 -33.15
C ASP A 250 -8.91 -24.49 -33.42
N GLY A 251 -8.12 -24.61 -32.35
CA GLY A 251 -6.73 -25.03 -32.39
C GLY A 251 -5.66 -23.94 -32.48
N ALA A 252 -5.51 -23.09 -31.46
CA ALA A 252 -4.23 -22.50 -31.03
C ALA A 252 -4.34 -21.78 -29.67
N GLN A 253 -3.80 -22.42 -28.61
CA GLN A 253 -3.63 -21.87 -27.24
C GLN A 253 -3.65 -20.32 -27.12
N GLY A 254 -4.84 -19.77 -26.89
CA GLY A 254 -5.03 -18.35 -26.59
C GLY A 254 -6.49 -18.05 -26.27
N VAL A 255 -6.78 -17.65 -25.03
CA VAL A 255 -8.10 -17.11 -24.66
C VAL A 255 -8.10 -15.64 -25.06
N THR A 256 -8.95 -15.26 -26.01
CA THR A 256 -9.16 -13.85 -26.36
C THR A 256 -10.39 -13.37 -25.58
N VAL A 257 -10.21 -12.35 -24.74
CA VAL A 257 -11.31 -11.69 -24.03
C VAL A 257 -11.60 -10.37 -24.75
N SER A 258 -12.78 -10.25 -25.34
CA SER A 258 -13.31 -9.02 -25.93
C SER A 258 -14.49 -8.51 -25.09
N LEU A 259 -14.45 -7.23 -24.75
CA LEU A 259 -15.54 -6.51 -24.08
C LEU A 259 -16.35 -5.79 -25.15
N ASP A 260 -17.56 -6.26 -25.43
CA ASP A 260 -18.51 -5.50 -26.26
C ASP A 260 -19.29 -4.53 -25.37
N GLU A 261 -19.26 -3.24 -25.73
CA GLU A 261 -20.14 -2.23 -25.14
C GLU A 261 -21.55 -2.43 -25.68
N ALA A 262 -22.43 -3.02 -24.87
CA ALA A 262 -23.85 -3.10 -25.19
C ALA A 262 -24.44 -1.68 -25.27
N THR A 263 -24.92 -1.34 -26.46
CA THR A 263 -25.58 -0.07 -26.77
C THR A 263 -27.03 -0.08 -26.26
N GLN A 264 -27.42 1.05 -25.65
CA GLN A 264 -28.75 1.48 -25.14
C GLN A 264 -29.17 1.04 -23.73
#